data_AF-A0A318TJG0-F1
#
_entry.id   AF-A0A318TJG0-F1
#
_cell.length_a   1.000
_cell.length_b   1.000
_cell.length_c   1.000
_cell.angle_alpha   90.00
_cell.angle_beta   90.00
_cell.angle_gamma   90.00
#
_symmetry.space_group_name_H-M   'P 1'
#
loop_
_entity.id
_entity.type
_entity.pdbx_description
1 polymer ?
#
loop_
_entity_poly.entity_id
_entity_poly.type
_entity_poly.pdbx_seq_one_letter_code
_entity_poly.pdbx_strand_id
1 'polypeptide(L)'
;MSLEKQLEARMARIELAVQRVQLFILMVTGVVAINVCLNFAEMYFPDADLWMMLGTRGGAVLIGMLLAFIAAKIIGYPLQVLARA
;
A
#
# COMPACT_ATOMS: atom_id res chain seq x y z
N MET A 1 -15.79 -25.23 -28.22
CA MET A 1 -15.64 -24.28 -27.08
C MET A 1 -15.85 -22.89 -27.66
N SER A 2 -16.92 -22.18 -27.31
CA SER A 2 -17.25 -20.90 -27.96
C SER A 2 -16.17 -19.85 -27.67
N LEU A 3 -15.98 -18.91 -28.60
CA LEU A 3 -15.02 -17.81 -28.50
C LEU A 3 -15.17 -17.04 -27.17
N GLU A 4 -16.41 -16.90 -26.69
CA GLU A 4 -16.78 -16.27 -25.41
C GLU A 4 -16.15 -16.99 -24.20
N LYS A 5 -16.20 -18.32 -24.15
CA LYS A 5 -15.56 -19.09 -23.06
C LYS A 5 -14.04 -18.94 -23.04
N GLN A 6 -13.43 -18.73 -24.21
CA GLN A 6 -11.99 -18.45 -24.27
C GLN A 6 -11.66 -17.02 -23.84
N LEU A 7 -12.53 -16.06 -24.15
CA LEU A 7 -12.44 -14.66 -23.71
C LEU A 7 -12.61 -14.52 -22.19
N GLU A 8 -13.62 -15.17 -21.60
CA GLU A 8 -13.83 -15.21 -20.14
C GLU A 8 -12.62 -15.82 -19.42
N ALA A 9 -12.08 -16.93 -19.92
CA ALA A 9 -10.88 -17.56 -19.36
C ALA A 9 -9.61 -16.70 -19.52
N ARG A 10 -9.58 -15.75 -20.47
CA ARG A 10 -8.49 -14.77 -20.61
C ARG A 10 -8.68 -13.63 -19.62
N MET A 11 -9.91 -13.10 -19.49
CA MET A 11 -10.22 -12.03 -18.53
C MET A 11 -9.93 -12.45 -17.08
N ALA A 12 -10.37 -13.63 -16.67
CA ALA A 12 -10.11 -14.13 -15.30
C ALA A 12 -8.61 -14.22 -14.97
N ARG A 13 -7.77 -14.57 -15.95
CA ARG A 13 -6.31 -14.60 -15.79
C ARG A 13 -5.71 -13.19 -15.70
N ILE A 14 -6.24 -12.24 -16.47
CA ILE A 14 -5.81 -10.85 -16.43
C ILE A 14 -6.20 -10.22 -15.09
N GLU A 15 -7.41 -10.47 -14.60
CA GLU A 15 -7.88 -9.96 -13.31
C GLU A 15 -6.99 -10.44 -12.15
N LEU A 16 -6.65 -11.74 -12.12
CA LEU A 16 -5.71 -12.28 -11.15
C LEU A 16 -4.31 -11.65 -11.24
N ALA A 17 -3.82 -11.39 -12.45
CA ALA A 17 -2.54 -10.72 -12.65
C ALA A 17 -2.58 -9.27 -12.16
N VAL A 18 -3.66 -8.54 -12.46
CA VAL A 18 -3.87 -7.16 -12.02
C VAL A 18 -3.98 -7.09 -10.50
N GLN A 19 -4.70 -8.02 -9.87
CA GLN A 19 -4.82 -8.09 -8.41
C GLN A 19 -3.45 -8.32 -7.74
N ARG A 20 -2.60 -9.18 -8.31
CA ARG A 20 -1.23 -9.40 -7.80
C ARG A 20 -0.36 -8.15 -7.93
N VAL A 21 -0.42 -7.47 -9.08
CA VAL A 21 0.32 -6.22 -9.30
C VAL A 21 -0.17 -5.14 -8.34
N GLN A 22 -1.47 -5.05 -8.10
CA GLN A 22 -2.02 -4.10 -7.14
C GLN A 22 -1.54 -4.38 -5.71
N LEU A 23 -1.59 -5.64 -5.26
CA LEU A 23 -1.06 -6.02 -3.94
C LEU A 23 0.42 -5.66 -3.81
N PHE A 24 1.20 -5.85 -4.88
CA PHE A 24 2.60 -5.43 -4.91
C PHE A 24 2.75 -3.91 -4.78
N ILE A 25 1.99 -3.12 -5.55
CA ILE A 25 2.00 -1.65 -5.47
C ILE A 25 1.61 -1.18 -4.06
N LEU A 26 0.59 -1.80 -3.45
CA LEU A 26 0.16 -1.51 -2.09
C LEU A 26 1.27 -1.78 -1.07
N MET A 27 1.92 -2.95 -1.17
CA MET A 27 3.03 -3.31 -0.30
C MET A 27 4.17 -2.30 -0.41
N VAL A 28 4.62 -2.00 -1.64
CA VAL A 28 5.73 -1.06 -1.88
C VAL A 28 5.39 0.33 -1.37
N THR A 29 4.18 0.83 -1.69
CA THR A 29 3.73 2.16 -1.25
C THR A 29 3.68 2.26 0.27
N GLY A 30 3.20 1.21 0.95
CA GLY A 30 3.15 1.18 2.41
C GLY A 30 4.54 1.19 3.05
N VAL A 31 5.46 0.37 2.54
CA VAL A 31 6.86 0.32 3.02
C VAL A 31 7.54 1.68 2.80
N VAL A 32 7.36 2.29 1.63
CA VAL A 32 7.94 3.60 1.32
C VAL A 32 7.39 4.69 2.24
N ALA A 33 6.07 4.74 2.45
CA ALA A 33 5.45 5.74 3.32
C ALA A 33 5.99 5.67 4.76
N ILE A 34 6.09 4.46 5.32
CA ILE A 34 6.63 4.27 6.67
C ILE A 34 8.11 4.68 6.74
N ASN A 35 8.92 4.28 5.76
CA ASN A 35 10.34 4.66 5.73
C ASN A 35 10.53 6.17 5.62
N VAL A 36 9.73 6.84 4.81
CA VAL A 36 9.79 8.31 4.68
C VAL A 36 9.48 8.97 6.03
N CYS A 37 8.42 8.54 6.72
CA CYS A 37 8.07 9.08 8.04
C CYS A 37 9.18 8.82 9.08
N LEU A 38 9.74 7.62 9.09
CA LEU A 38 10.85 7.27 9.99
C LEU A 38 12.10 8.12 9.72
N ASN A 39 12.48 8.26 8.45
CA ASN A 39 13.63 9.08 8.05
C ASN A 39 13.43 10.56 8.44
N PHE A 40 12.21 11.09 8.29
CA PHE A 40 11.88 12.42 8.80
C PHE A 40 12.06 12.52 10.32
N ALA A 41 11.58 11.54 11.09
CA ALA A 41 11.74 11.54 12.54
C ALA A 41 13.22 11.49 12.96
N GLU A 42 14.04 10.70 12.27
CA GLU A 42 15.49 10.60 12.52
C GLU A 42 16.23 11.89 12.16
N MET A 43 15.83 12.58 11.09
CA MET A 43 16.43 13.84 10.67
C MET A 43 16.11 15.00 11.64
N TYR A 44 14.88 15.08 12.13
CA TYR A 44 14.46 16.16 13.03
C TYR A 44 14.83 15.91 14.50
N PHE A 45 14.99 14.65 14.90
CA PHE A 45 15.33 14.25 16.27
C PHE A 45 16.48 13.23 16.29
N PRO A 46 17.70 13.63 15.86
CA PRO A 46 18.84 12.72 15.76
C PRO A 46 19.34 12.23 17.14
N ASP A 47 19.32 13.10 18.14
CA ASP A 47 19.83 12.84 19.50
C ASP A 47 18.68 12.69 20.54
N ALA A 48 17.61 11.99 20.15
CA ALA A 48 16.50 11.73 21.05
C ALA A 48 16.89 10.74 22.16
N ASP A 49 16.51 11.04 23.40
CA ASP A 49 16.57 10.06 24.49
C ASP A 49 15.61 8.89 24.24
N LEU A 50 15.69 7.83 25.04
CA LEU A 50 14.88 6.63 24.84
C LEU A 50 13.35 6.92 24.78
N TRP A 51 12.86 7.84 25.60
CA TRP A 51 11.43 8.17 25.67
C TRP A 51 10.99 9.03 24.49
N MET A 52 11.78 10.04 24.10
CA MET A 52 11.55 10.82 22.90
C MET A 52 11.69 9.97 21.64
N MET A 53 12.61 9.01 21.60
CA MET A 53 12.79 8.09 20.48
C MET A 53 11.55 7.19 20.30
N LEU A 54 11.01 6.66 21.40
CA LEU A 54 9.75 5.91 21.39
C LEU A 54 8.57 6.77 20.91
N GLY A 55 8.47 8.02 21.38
CA GLY A 55 7.41 8.94 20.98
C GLY A 55 7.51 9.36 19.51
N THR A 56 8.69 9.76 19.07
CA THR A 56 8.92 10.30 17.71
C THR A 56 8.93 9.20 16.66
N ARG A 57 9.74 8.14 16.82
CA ARG A 57 9.81 7.04 15.86
C ARG A 57 8.56 6.16 15.92
N GLY A 58 8.06 5.87 17.12
CA GLY A 58 6.78 5.17 17.29
C GLY A 58 5.62 5.96 16.66
N GLY A 59 5.55 7.27 16.91
CA GLY A 59 4.58 8.16 16.26
C GLY A 59 4.74 8.20 14.74
N ALA A 60 5.96 8.26 14.22
CA ALA A 60 6.24 8.25 12.80
C ALA A 60 5.81 6.93 12.12
N VAL A 61 5.99 5.78 12.77
CA VAL A 61 5.47 4.50 12.28
C VAL A 61 3.95 4.54 12.20
N LEU A 62 3.27 5.01 13.25
CA LEU A 62 1.80 5.10 13.27
C LEU A 62 1.27 6.03 12.16
N ILE A 63 1.92 7.18 11.97
CA ILE A 63 1.58 8.12 10.88
C ILE A 63 1.84 7.46 9.51
N GLY A 64 2.98 6.79 9.34
CA GLY A 64 3.30 6.06 8.12
C GLY A 64 2.29 4.95 7.80
N MET A 65 1.84 4.22 8.82
CA MET A 65 0.78 3.21 8.69
C MET A 65 -0.56 3.83 8.30
N LEU A 66 -0.93 4.98 8.86
CA LEU A 66 -2.15 5.71 8.48
C LEU A 66 -2.09 6.19 7.02
N LEU A 67 -0.94 6.75 6.59
CA LEU A 67 -0.74 7.16 5.20
C LEU A 67 -0.78 5.97 4.25
N ALA A 68 -0.16 4.84 4.62
CA ALA A 68 -0.22 3.59 3.88
C ALA A 68 -1.66 3.08 3.76
N PHE A 69 -2.46 3.17 4.82
CA PHE A 69 -3.88 2.79 4.80
C PHE A 69 -4.71 3.67 3.87
N ILE A 70 -4.50 5.00 3.89
CA ILE A 70 -5.19 5.93 3.00
C ILE A 70 -4.81 5.65 1.55
N ALA A 71 -3.51 5.50 1.26
CA ALA A 71 -3.02 5.13 -0.07
C ALA A 71 -3.62 3.80 -0.53
N ALA A 72 -3.73 2.82 0.38
CA ALA A 72 -4.33 1.54 0.06
C ALA A 72 -5.80 1.62 -0.28
N LYS A 73 -6.54 2.50 0.40
CA LYS A 73 -7.94 2.76 0.09
C LYS A 73 -8.09 3.36 -1.31
N ILE A 74 -7.22 4.31 -1.68
CA ILE A 74 -7.24 4.98 -2.99
C ILE A 74 -6.86 4.02 -4.13
N ILE A 75 -5.82 3.21 -3.93
CA ILE A 75 -5.35 2.23 -4.94
C ILE A 75 -6.31 1.03 -5.02
N GLY A 76 -6.93 0.66 -3.90
CA GLY A 76 -7.91 -0.42 -3.72
C GLY A 76 -9.26 -0.17 -4.40
N TYR A 77 -9.81 1.03 -4.24
CA TYR A 77 -11.14 1.42 -4.72
C TYR A 77 -11.38 1.21 -6.23
N PRO A 78 -10.47 1.61 -7.13
CA PRO A 78 -10.66 1.46 -8.58
C PRO A 78 -10.90 0.01 -9.00
N LEU A 79 -10.26 -0.95 -8.34
CA LEU A 79 -10.41 -2.37 -8.65
C LEU A 79 -11.69 -2.98 -8.08
N GLN A 80 -12.17 -2.50 -6.93
CA GLN A 80 -13.51 -2.86 -6.45
C GLN A 80 -14.61 -2.35 -7.38
N VAL A 81 -14.39 -1.20 -8.02
CA VAL A 81 -15.32 -0.65 -9.04
C VAL A 81 -15.25 -1.50 -10.32
N LEU A 82 -14.06 -1.86 -10.79
CA LEU A 82 -13.88 -2.73 -11.96
C LEU A 82 -14.44 -4.14 -11.76
N ALA A 83 -14.30 -4.73 -10.57
CA ALA A 83 -14.85 -6.05 -10.24
C ALA A 83 -16.39 -6.07 -10.11
N ARG A 84 -17.03 -4.89 -10.00
CA ARG A 84 -18.49 -4.75 -9.99
C ARG A 84 -19.11 -4.45 -11.36
N ALA A 85 -18.29 -4.02 -12.33
CA ALA A 85 -18.72 -3.63 -13.67
C ALA A 85 -18.67 -4.82 -14.63
#